data_AF-A0A1G3LZG5-F1
#
_entry.id   AF-A0A1G3LZG5-F1
#
_cell.length_a   1.000
_cell.length_b   1.000
_cell.length_c   1.000
_cell.angle_alpha   90.00
_cell.angle_beta   90.00
_cell.angle_gamma   90.00
#
_symmetry.space_group_name_H-M   'P 1'
#
loop_
_entity.id
_entity.type
_entity.pdbx_description
1 polymer ?
#
loop_
_entity_poly.entity_id
_entity_poly.type
_entity_poly.pdbx_seq_one_letter_code
_entity_poly.pdbx_strand_id
1 'polypeptide(L)'
;MGRVEEARPVLEGERLKARLRVATADGQTLEAWLPDRELAALLPRSILVGSERRAPPELLSTIEPMLVRLAMGRQVRVWSYRERSYASFLPWRPVRFAAEPPPGAPAGPGT
;
A
#
# COMPACT_ATOMS: atom_id res chain seq x y z
N MET A 1 2.14 -8.57 -11.70
CA MET A 1 1.89 -8.42 -10.24
C MET A 1 3.21 -8.04 -9.59
N GLY A 2 3.16 -7.43 -8.40
CA GLY A 2 4.38 -7.13 -7.65
C GLY A 2 4.16 -7.03 -6.15
N ARG A 3 5.26 -7.02 -5.41
CA ARG A 3 5.32 -6.90 -3.96
C ARG A 3 5.96 -5.57 -3.58
N VAL A 4 5.34 -4.84 -2.65
CA VAL A 4 5.92 -3.59 -2.14
C VAL A 4 7.14 -3.90 -1.27
N GLU A 5 8.29 -3.34 -1.60
CA GLU A 5 9.55 -3.47 -0.86
C GLU A 5 9.88 -2.22 -0.05
N GLU A 6 9.55 -1.04 -0.61
CA GLU A 6 9.67 0.24 0.08
C GLU A 6 8.41 1.08 -0.14
N ALA A 7 8.07 1.91 0.83
CA ALA A 7 6.99 2.89 0.72
C ALA A 7 7.41 4.17 1.44
N ARG A 8 7.29 5.33 0.77
CA ARG A 8 7.65 6.62 1.35
C ARG A 8 6.60 7.68 1.01
N PRO A 9 6.23 8.54 1.96
CA PRO A 9 5.40 9.69 1.67
C PRO A 9 6.25 10.74 0.94
N VAL A 10 5.64 11.41 -0.03
CA VAL A 10 6.28 12.46 -0.84
C VAL A 10 5.33 13.64 -0.94
N LEU A 11 5.86 14.85 -0.84
CA LEU A 11 5.12 16.07 -1.16
C LEU A 11 5.39 16.41 -2.64
N GLU A 12 4.33 16.39 -3.45
CA GLU A 12 4.39 16.81 -4.85
C GLU A 12 3.50 18.05 -5.03
N GLY A 13 4.13 19.22 -5.17
CA GLY A 13 3.44 20.51 -5.04
C GLY A 13 2.93 20.70 -3.62
N GLU A 14 1.59 20.75 -3.44
CA GLU A 14 0.93 20.84 -2.13
C GLU A 14 0.17 19.56 -1.74
N ARG A 15 0.43 18.44 -2.44
CA ARG A 15 -0.33 17.19 -2.25
C ARG A 15 0.55 16.09 -1.69
N LEU A 16 0.05 15.43 -0.65
CA LEU A 16 0.60 14.17 -0.17
C LEU A 16 0.42 13.10 -1.24
N LYS A 17 1.52 12.44 -1.57
CA LYS A 17 1.59 11.26 -2.42
C LYS A 17 2.36 10.16 -1.70
N ALA A 18 2.22 8.92 -2.17
CA ALA A 18 3.02 7.80 -1.70
C ALA A 18 3.74 7.15 -2.89
N ARG A 19 5.05 7.09 -2.77
CA ARG A 19 5.94 6.47 -3.75
C ARG A 19 6.38 5.12 -3.23
N LEU A 20 6.28 4.12 -4.07
CA LEU A 20 6.56 2.73 -3.75
C LEU A 20 7.70 2.20 -4.62
N ARG A 21 8.52 1.35 -4.02
CA ARG A 21 9.42 0.46 -4.74
C ARG A 21 8.76 -0.92 -4.79
N VAL A 22 8.52 -1.43 -6.00
CA VAL A 22 7.77 -2.67 -6.21
C VAL A 22 8.65 -3.69 -6.92
N ALA A 23 8.91 -4.83 -6.28
CA ALA A 23 9.48 -6.00 -6.94
C ALA A 23 8.41 -6.69 -7.77
N THR A 24 8.65 -6.83 -9.06
CA THR A 24 7.80 -7.54 -10.00
C THR A 24 8.09 -9.04 -9.98
N ALA A 25 7.16 -9.84 -10.51
CA ALA A 25 7.36 -11.27 -10.66
C ALA A 25 8.57 -11.63 -11.54
N ASP A 26 8.96 -10.75 -12.45
CA ASP A 26 10.07 -10.93 -13.39
C ASP A 26 11.44 -10.59 -12.76
N GLY A 27 11.48 -10.40 -11.44
CA GLY A 27 12.69 -10.04 -10.69
C GLY A 27 13.14 -8.59 -10.85
N GLN A 28 12.42 -7.79 -11.65
CA GLN A 28 12.70 -6.37 -11.79
C GLN A 28 12.11 -5.58 -10.64
N THR A 29 12.79 -4.50 -10.25
CA THR A 29 12.23 -3.51 -9.34
C THR A 29 11.85 -2.26 -10.11
N LEU A 30 10.66 -1.72 -9.85
CA LEU A 30 10.19 -0.47 -10.45
C LEU A 30 9.66 0.50 -9.40
N GLU A 31 9.71 1.78 -9.74
CA GLU A 31 9.06 2.84 -8.99
C GLU A 31 7.59 2.95 -9.44
N ALA A 32 6.66 3.01 -8.48
CA ALA A 32 5.25 3.20 -8.75
C ALA A 32 4.60 4.10 -7.70
N TRP A 33 3.50 4.73 -8.08
CA TRP A 33 2.74 5.62 -7.21
C TRP A 33 1.50 4.93 -6.67
N LEU A 34 1.22 5.15 -5.39
CA LEU A 34 -0.05 4.73 -4.81
C LEU A 34 -1.15 5.71 -5.28
N PRO A 35 -2.27 5.23 -5.85
CA PRO A 35 -3.39 6.11 -6.20
C PRO A 35 -4.00 6.79 -4.97
N ASP A 36 -4.50 8.01 -5.15
CA ASP A 36 -5.07 8.83 -4.06
C ASP A 36 -6.16 8.10 -3.26
N ARG A 37 -6.99 7.28 -3.93
CA ARG A 37 -8.03 6.47 -3.27
C ARG A 37 -7.45 5.42 -2.31
N GLU A 38 -6.33 4.80 -2.68
CA GLU A 38 -5.69 3.75 -1.89
C GLU A 38 -4.95 4.41 -0.72
N LEU A 39 -4.28 5.53 -0.98
CA LEU A 39 -3.62 6.33 0.05
C LEU A 39 -4.60 6.80 1.13
N ALA A 40 -5.78 7.29 0.72
CA ALA A 40 -6.83 7.69 1.65
C ALA A 40 -7.46 6.52 2.42
N ALA A 41 -7.32 5.28 1.93
CA ALA A 41 -7.75 4.09 2.64
C ALA A 41 -6.71 3.63 3.68
N LEU A 42 -5.41 3.93 3.47
CA LEU A 42 -4.36 3.63 4.44
C LEU A 42 -4.24 4.68 5.53
N LEU A 43 -4.30 5.95 5.14
CA LEU A 43 -4.05 7.08 6.04
C LEU A 43 -5.38 7.74 6.43
N PRO A 44 -5.80 7.66 7.70
CA PRO A 44 -6.97 8.36 8.18
C PRO A 44 -6.84 9.86 7.89
N ARG A 45 -7.87 10.44 7.25
CA ARG A 45 -7.91 11.88 6.94
C ARG A 45 -7.78 12.77 8.18
N SER A 46 -8.22 12.28 9.34
CA SER A 46 -8.08 12.95 10.63
C SER A 46 -6.63 13.15 11.07
N ILE A 47 -5.68 12.33 10.59
CA ILE A 47 -4.24 12.52 10.87
C ILE A 47 -3.65 13.63 9.99
N LEU A 48 -4.27 13.89 8.82
CA LEU A 48 -3.74 14.80 7.82
C LEU A 48 -4.29 16.22 7.93
N VAL A 49 -5.42 16.42 8.60
CA VAL A 49 -6.17 17.68 8.57
C VAL A 49 -6.81 17.91 9.93
N GLY A 50 -6.25 18.83 10.70
CA GLY A 50 -6.97 19.47 11.81
C GLY A 50 -8.04 20.42 11.26
N SER A 51 -8.21 21.59 11.88
CA SER A 51 -9.09 22.66 11.37
C SER A 51 -8.58 23.34 10.08
N GLU A 52 -7.31 23.13 9.70
CA GLU A 52 -6.69 23.77 8.55
C GLU A 52 -6.49 22.83 7.36
N ARG A 53 -6.75 23.31 6.14
CA ARG A 53 -6.63 22.55 4.88
C ARG A 53 -5.18 22.24 4.47
N ARG A 54 -4.18 22.67 5.24
CA ARG A 54 -2.75 22.51 4.95
C ARG A 54 -2.07 21.80 6.11
N ALA A 55 -1.23 20.83 5.79
CA ALA A 55 -0.43 20.11 6.77
C ALA A 55 1.04 20.56 6.66
N PRO A 56 1.74 20.72 7.80
CA PRO A 56 3.18 21.01 7.80
C PRO A 56 3.97 19.87 7.14
N PRO A 57 5.01 20.16 6.31
CA PRO A 57 5.86 19.12 5.70
C PRO A 57 6.49 18.16 6.72
N GLU A 58 6.70 18.60 7.95
CA GLU A 58 7.19 17.82 9.08
C GLU A 58 6.31 16.59 9.36
N LEU A 59 5.02 16.65 9.01
CA LEU A 59 4.07 15.54 9.16
C LEU A 59 4.43 14.33 8.29
N LEU A 60 5.22 14.50 7.22
CA LEU A 60 5.70 13.38 6.39
C LEU A 60 6.47 12.36 7.23
N SER A 61 7.28 12.82 8.20
CA SER A 61 8.04 11.95 9.10
C SER A 61 7.13 11.11 10.02
N THR A 62 5.97 11.65 10.40
CA THR A 62 4.93 10.94 11.15
C THR A 62 4.16 9.95 10.27
N ILE A 63 3.95 10.28 8.99
CA ILE A 63 3.19 9.45 8.05
C ILE A 63 3.99 8.22 7.60
N GLU A 64 5.30 8.39 7.39
CA GLU A 64 6.18 7.34 6.87
C GLU A 64 6.07 6.00 7.61
N PRO A 65 6.20 5.92 8.95
CA PRO A 65 6.12 4.64 9.66
C PRO A 65 4.75 3.96 9.51
N MET A 66 3.65 4.73 9.44
CA MET A 66 2.31 4.17 9.19
C MET A 66 2.21 3.62 7.77
N LEU A 67 2.67 4.38 6.78
CA LEU A 67 2.65 3.97 5.38
C LEU A 67 3.48 2.70 5.17
N VAL A 68 4.70 2.65 5.72
CA VAL A 68 5.55 1.46 5.70
C VAL A 68 4.82 0.27 6.31
N ARG A 69 4.28 0.42 7.52
CA ARG A 69 3.56 -0.66 8.21
C ARG A 69 2.34 -1.16 7.43
N LEU A 70 1.64 -0.29 6.72
CA LEU A 70 0.39 -0.62 6.02
C LEU A 70 0.58 -1.05 4.55
N ALA A 71 1.75 -0.78 3.95
CA ALA A 71 2.01 -1.06 2.54
C ALA A 71 3.08 -2.13 2.31
N MET A 72 4.10 -2.20 3.17
CA MET A 72 5.25 -3.09 2.97
C MET A 72 4.81 -4.55 2.87
N GLY A 73 5.41 -5.29 1.94
CA GLY A 73 5.14 -6.70 1.71
C GLY A 73 3.80 -7.01 1.04
N ARG A 74 2.91 -6.03 0.83
CA ARG A 74 1.61 -6.25 0.18
C ARG A 74 1.77 -6.56 -1.30
N GLN A 75 0.92 -7.45 -1.79
CA GLN A 75 0.76 -7.72 -3.20
C GLN A 75 -0.05 -6.61 -3.86
N VAL A 76 0.44 -6.13 -5.00
CA VAL A 76 -0.14 -5.03 -5.76
C VAL A 76 -0.20 -5.36 -7.25
N ARG A 77 -1.24 -4.83 -7.91
CA ARG A 77 -1.31 -4.77 -9.36
C ARG A 77 -0.62 -3.49 -9.83
N VAL A 78 0.45 -3.64 -10.59
CA VAL A 78 1.13 -2.52 -11.27
C VAL A 78 0.41 -2.22 -12.59
N TRP A 79 0.24 -0.96 -12.92
CA TRP A 79 -0.34 -0.48 -14.18
C TRP A 79 0.22 0.90 -14.52
N SER A 80 0.11 1.32 -15.79
CA SER A 80 0.64 2.59 -16.25
C SER A 80 -0.47 3.52 -16.73
N TYR A 81 -0.32 4.82 -16.50
CA TYR A 81 -1.21 5.85 -17.00
C TYR A 81 -0.47 7.17 -17.14
N ARG A 82 -0.62 7.83 -18.30
CA ARG A 82 0.07 9.09 -18.63
C ARG A 82 1.56 9.06 -18.24
N GLU A 83 2.27 8.05 -18.76
CA GLU A 83 3.72 7.85 -18.57
C GLU A 83 4.17 7.56 -17.13
N ARG A 84 3.24 7.45 -16.17
CA ARG A 84 3.54 7.12 -14.77
C ARG A 84 3.06 5.72 -14.42
N SER A 85 3.88 5.00 -13.66
CA SER A 85 3.52 3.70 -13.09
C SER A 85 2.77 3.89 -11.78
N TYR A 86 1.74 3.08 -11.57
CA TYR A 86 0.90 3.05 -10.38
C TYR A 86 0.79 1.64 -9.84
N ALA A 87 0.58 1.53 -8.52
CA ALA A 87 0.37 0.26 -7.83
C ALA A 87 -0.94 0.32 -7.05
N SER A 88 -1.87 -0.57 -7.36
CA SER A 88 -3.13 -0.70 -6.61
C SER A 88 -3.15 -1.97 -5.79
N PHE A 89 -3.69 -1.91 -4.58
CA PHE A 89 -3.94 -3.12 -3.80
C PHE A 89 -4.89 -4.05 -4.54
N LEU A 90 -4.73 -5.34 -4.30
CA LEU A 90 -5.64 -6.32 -4.88
C LEU A 90 -7.07 -6.06 -4.36
N PRO A 91 -8.08 -6.11 -5.25
CA PRO A 91 -9.47 -5.95 -4.83
C PRO A 91 -9.82 -7.05 -3.82
N TRP A 92 -10.88 -6.86 -3.03
CA TRP A 92 -11.38 -7.87 -2.10
C TRP A 92 -12.08 -9.06 -2.79
N ARG A 93 -12.49 -8.90 -4.05
CA ARG A 93 -13.22 -9.94 -4.83
C ARG A 93 -12.58 -11.34 -4.85
N PRO A 94 -11.24 -11.52 -4.93
CA PRO A 94 -10.58 -12.82 -4.88
C PRO A 94 -10.21 -13.26 -3.46
N VAL A 95 -10.46 -12.45 -2.42
CA VAL A 95 -10.16 -12.82 -1.03
C VAL A 95 -11.18 -13.87 -0.59
N ARG A 96 -10.69 -15.06 -0.25
CA ARG A 96 -11.48 -16.13 0.36
C ARG A 96 -11.08 -16.25 1.81
N PHE A 97 -12.05 -16.29 2.71
CA PHE A 97 -11.78 -16.66 4.09
C PHE A 97 -11.39 -18.13 4.12
N ALA A 98 -10.26 -18.46 4.76
CA ALA A 98 -9.97 -19.84 5.09
C ALA A 98 -11.06 -20.32 6.05
N ALA A 99 -11.74 -21.42 5.72
CA ALA A 99 -12.63 -22.05 6.68
C ALA A 99 -11.75 -22.50 7.86
N GLU A 100 -12.13 -22.10 9.07
CA GLU A 100 -11.50 -22.63 10.27
C GLU A 100 -11.66 -24.15 10.25
N PRO A 101 -10.57 -24.93 10.38
CA PRO A 101 -10.70 -26.38 10.45
C PRO A 101 -11.64 -26.71 11.62
N PRO A 102 -12.61 -27.62 11.44
CA PRO A 102 -13.52 -27.96 12.52
C PRO A 102 -12.70 -28.41 13.74
N PRO A 103 -13.09 -28.02 14.97
CA PRO A 103 -12.36 -28.40 16.17
C PRO A 103 -12.23 -29.93 16.22
N GLY A 104 -10.99 -30.43 16.15
CA GLY A 104 -10.67 -31.86 16.13
C GLY A 104 -10.26 -32.45 14.77
N ALA A 105 -10.17 -31.67 13.69
CA ALA A 105 -9.59 -32.16 12.45
C ALA A 105 -8.09 -32.50 12.66
N PRO A 106 -7.62 -33.71 12.32
CA PRO A 106 -6.21 -34.04 12.41
C PRO A 106 -5.42 -33.10 11.51
N ALA A 107 -4.27 -32.62 12.00
CA ALA A 107 -3.33 -31.87 11.18
C ALA A 107 -3.00 -32.72 9.94
N GLY A 108 -3.46 -32.27 8.77
CA GLY A 108 -3.12 -32.92 7.51
C GLY A 108 -1.60 -33.01 7.36
N PRO A 109 -1.08 -34.04 6.69
CA PRO A 109 0.35 -34.26 6.63
C PRO A 109 1.01 -33.05 5.95
N GLY A 110 1.95 -32.43 6.67
CA GLY A 110 2.74 -31.32 6.15
C GLY A 110 3.47 -31.76 4.89
N THR A 111 3.26 -31.00 3.81
CA THR A 111 4.13 -30.95 2.64
C THR A 111 4.26 -29.51 2.19
#